data_AF-A0A9X0B4C8-F1
#
_entry.id   AF-A0A9X0B4C8-F1
#
_cell.length_a   1.000
_cell.length_b   1.000
_cell.length_c   1.000
_cell.angle_alpha   90.00
_cell.angle_beta   90.00
_cell.angle_gamma   90.00
#
_symmetry.space_group_name_H-M   'P 1'
#
loop_
_entity.id
_entity.type
_entity.pdbx_description
1 polymer ?
#
loop_
_entity_poly.entity_id
_entity_poly.type
_entity_poly.pdbx_seq_one_letter_code
_entity_poly.pdbx_strand_id
1 'polypeptide(L)'
;MAGYFIRNTRVSDLEFINTLDNEHDERKLCHASVILLQNLQGSLHAFPPKDTTDLSCDTWLATPVFETMISKKDTRRGTSDLKLDIGINAANMHASELWALACKYAMDYRIDANPPWHPQSHYGMITYWHTEHESCMPLRFRLHASRFQDYSSSDLQKYRNYWGPWLFFQIVWHAVPCLLNHPFLLSMRLRNFRRTMPQTFLRNSFEQLTLHSGWIVHFLDLVEHKRFEISDPTLGHCVAIVATIYLQHSFTEDEAFSKKAQMGLEKCIRFLQKMAHRWPHIGRQVSYKSRD
;
A
#
# COMPACT_ATOMS: atom_id res chain seq x y z
N MET A 1 -16.13 23.79 3.40
CA MET A 1 -15.35 22.71 2.75
C MET A 1 -14.52 21.87 3.75
N ALA A 2 -14.41 22.28 5.03
CA ALA A 2 -13.76 21.51 6.11
C ALA A 2 -14.67 20.45 6.78
N GLY A 3 -16.00 20.62 6.78
CA GLY A 3 -16.93 19.66 7.40
C GLY A 3 -17.05 18.28 6.72
N TYR A 4 -16.48 18.12 5.51
CA TYR A 4 -16.63 16.91 4.70
C TYR A 4 -15.58 15.83 5.01
N PHE A 5 -14.41 16.23 5.54
CA PHE A 5 -13.38 15.30 6.03
C PHE A 5 -13.72 14.69 7.40
N ILE A 6 -14.68 15.26 8.13
CA ILE A 6 -14.97 14.97 9.54
C ILE A 6 -15.94 13.79 9.73
N ARG A 7 -16.66 13.35 8.70
CA ARG A 7 -17.82 12.45 8.87
C ARG A 7 -17.53 10.95 8.95
N ASN A 8 -16.30 10.52 9.23
CA ASN A 8 -15.92 9.10 9.21
C ASN A 8 -15.18 8.56 10.44
N THR A 9 -15.31 9.24 11.56
CA THR A 9 -15.08 8.65 12.87
C THR A 9 -16.38 7.94 13.33
N ARG A 10 -16.23 6.75 13.94
CA ARG A 10 -17.23 5.69 14.23
C ARG A 10 -18.72 6.07 14.44
N VAL A 11 -19.60 5.23 13.85
CA VAL A 11 -21.08 5.13 14.06
C VAL A 11 -21.47 4.58 15.45
N SER A 12 -20.72 4.84 16.52
CA SER A 12 -21.16 4.41 17.87
C SER A 12 -20.79 5.32 19.03
N ASP A 13 -19.87 6.27 18.86
CA ASP A 13 -19.53 7.20 19.94
C ASP A 13 -19.57 8.64 19.39
N LEU A 14 -20.71 9.29 19.61
CA LEU A 14 -20.98 10.68 19.27
C LEU A 14 -20.16 11.69 20.11
N GLU A 15 -19.27 11.24 21.00
CA GLU A 15 -18.58 12.13 21.94
C GLU A 15 -17.24 12.66 21.45
N PHE A 16 -16.58 12.06 20.46
CA PHE A 16 -15.29 12.58 19.98
C PHE A 16 -15.43 13.69 18.92
N ILE A 17 -16.60 13.81 18.29
CA ILE A 17 -16.86 14.75 17.19
C ILE A 17 -17.27 16.15 17.70
N ASN A 18 -17.65 16.27 18.97
CA ASN A 18 -17.97 17.57 19.59
C ASN A 18 -16.72 18.39 20.00
N THR A 19 -15.52 17.96 19.60
CA THR A 19 -14.24 18.57 20.01
C THR A 19 -13.33 18.99 18.86
N LEU A 20 -13.84 19.08 17.62
CA LEU A 20 -13.11 19.69 16.49
C LEU A 20 -13.49 21.18 16.35
N ASP A 21 -13.24 21.96 17.39
CA ASP A 21 -13.63 23.39 17.45
C ASP A 21 -12.49 24.37 17.13
N ASN A 22 -11.24 23.90 16.94
CA ASN A 22 -10.08 24.80 16.82
C ASN A 22 -9.28 24.64 15.52
N GLU A 23 -8.87 25.77 14.93
CA GLU A 23 -7.98 25.93 13.76
C GLU A 23 -6.71 25.06 13.83
N HIS A 24 -6.25 24.76 15.05
CA HIS A 24 -5.11 23.90 15.33
C HIS A 24 -5.28 22.46 14.82
N ASP A 25 -6.49 21.91 14.85
CA ASP A 25 -6.74 20.53 14.38
C ASP A 25 -6.88 20.46 12.85
N GLU A 26 -7.41 21.51 12.22
CA GLU A 26 -7.39 21.65 10.76
C GLU A 26 -5.95 21.70 10.22
N ARG A 27 -5.06 22.45 10.90
CA ARG A 27 -3.63 22.49 10.55
C ARG A 27 -2.96 21.12 10.64
N LYS A 28 -3.27 20.32 11.66
CA LYS A 28 -2.74 18.94 11.79
C LYS A 28 -3.23 18.03 10.67
N LEU A 29 -4.52 18.09 10.33
CA LEU A 29 -5.09 17.28 9.24
C LEU A 29 -4.51 17.67 7.88
N CYS A 30 -4.33 18.97 7.63
CA CYS A 30 -3.67 19.48 6.44
C CYS A 30 -2.22 18.95 6.36
N HIS A 31 -1.46 19.07 7.45
CA HIS A 31 -0.09 18.57 7.53
C HIS A 31 -0.01 17.05 7.28
N ALA A 32 -0.90 16.25 7.89
CA ALA A 32 -0.96 14.80 7.63
C ALA A 32 -1.30 14.48 6.18
N SER A 33 -2.19 15.25 5.55
CA SER A 33 -2.55 15.08 4.13
C SER A 33 -1.37 15.38 3.21
N VAL A 34 -0.57 16.40 3.52
CA VAL A 34 0.65 16.73 2.77
C VAL A 34 1.67 15.58 2.86
N ILE A 35 1.91 15.04 4.06
CA ILE A 35 2.84 13.91 4.22
C ILE A 35 2.33 12.69 3.46
N LEU A 36 1.04 12.36 3.56
CA LEU A 36 0.45 11.27 2.80
C LEU A 36 0.70 11.46 1.30
N LEU A 37 0.41 12.63 0.74
CA LEU A 37 0.66 12.91 -0.68
C LEU A 37 2.14 12.79 -1.05
N GLN A 38 3.06 13.24 -0.20
CA GLN A 38 4.50 13.10 -0.41
C GLN A 38 4.91 11.63 -0.50
N ASN A 39 4.42 10.82 0.44
CA ASN A 39 4.66 9.38 0.46
C ASN A 39 4.14 8.69 -0.80
N LEU A 40 2.97 9.10 -1.32
CA LEU A 40 2.36 8.49 -2.50
C LEU A 40 2.99 8.91 -3.83
N GLN A 41 3.48 10.16 -3.91
CA GLN A 41 4.09 10.71 -5.12
C GLN A 41 5.58 10.36 -5.26
N GLY A 42 6.22 9.86 -4.19
CA GLY A 42 7.65 9.55 -4.20
C GLY A 42 8.54 10.79 -4.27
N SER A 43 8.08 11.94 -3.77
CA SER A 43 8.91 13.15 -3.69
C SER A 43 10.07 12.91 -2.73
N LEU A 44 11.27 12.73 -3.30
CA LEU A 44 12.55 12.52 -2.61
C LEU A 44 12.99 13.72 -1.76
N HIS A 45 12.26 14.82 -1.76
CA HIS A 45 12.43 15.91 -0.80
C HIS A 45 11.33 15.80 0.26
N ALA A 46 11.58 14.99 1.28
CA ALA A 46 11.05 15.30 2.60
C ALA A 46 11.41 16.77 2.89
N PHE A 47 10.49 17.55 3.45
CA PHE A 47 10.88 18.83 4.07
C PHE A 47 12.09 18.58 4.96
N PRO A 48 13.11 19.46 4.97
CA PRO A 48 14.28 19.23 5.79
C PRO A 48 13.81 19.01 7.24
N PRO A 49 14.30 17.98 7.94
CA PRO A 49 14.17 17.95 9.39
C PRO A 49 14.81 19.24 9.88
N LYS A 50 14.11 19.95 10.77
CA LYS A 50 14.62 21.13 11.45
C LYS A 50 16.11 20.95 11.77
N ASP A 51 16.91 21.93 11.36
CA ASP A 51 18.34 22.08 11.61
C ASP A 51 18.84 21.23 12.77
N THR A 52 19.35 20.05 12.46
CA THR A 52 20.27 19.33 13.32
C THR A 52 21.36 18.82 12.41
N THR A 53 22.49 19.50 12.47
CA THR A 53 23.78 19.11 11.91
C THR A 53 24.13 17.70 12.38
N ASP A 54 23.71 16.68 11.64
CA ASP A 54 24.31 15.35 11.63
C ASP A 54 23.89 14.61 10.36
N LEU A 55 24.67 14.88 9.31
CA LEU A 55 24.54 14.31 7.98
C LEU A 55 25.08 12.87 7.98
N SER A 56 24.44 11.92 8.67
CA SER A 56 24.74 10.47 8.52
C SER A 56 23.67 9.48 9.00
N CYS A 57 22.51 9.91 9.52
CA CYS A 57 21.50 8.93 9.93
C CYS A 57 20.77 8.38 8.69
N ASP A 58 21.10 7.14 8.31
CA ASP A 58 20.45 6.41 7.22
C ASP A 58 18.93 6.53 7.32
N THR A 59 18.30 7.23 6.38
CA THR A 59 16.85 7.47 6.34
C THR A 59 16.02 6.18 6.33
N TRP A 60 16.65 5.04 6.06
CA TRP A 60 16.06 3.70 6.16
C TRP A 60 15.89 3.19 7.60
N LEU A 61 16.74 3.65 8.51
CA LEU A 61 16.70 3.35 9.95
C LEU A 61 15.84 4.34 10.73
N ALA A 62 15.35 5.40 10.07
CA ALA A 62 14.38 6.29 10.68
C ALA A 62 13.10 5.51 10.98
N THR A 63 12.83 5.32 12.27
CA THR A 63 11.59 4.80 12.81
C THR A 63 10.39 5.48 12.12
N PRO A 64 9.52 4.72 11.43
CA PRO A 64 8.29 5.28 10.87
C PRO A 64 7.51 6.03 11.95
N VAL A 65 6.81 7.11 11.57
CA VAL A 65 6.03 7.92 12.52
C VAL A 65 5.04 7.03 13.28
N PHE A 66 4.54 5.98 12.61
CA PHE A 66 3.74 4.92 13.20
C PHE A 66 4.37 4.23 14.42
N GLU A 67 5.63 3.82 14.34
CA GLU A 67 6.31 3.16 15.47
C GLU A 67 6.49 4.13 16.64
N THR A 68 6.68 5.43 16.38
CA THR A 68 6.67 6.44 17.46
C THR A 68 5.28 6.54 18.12
N MET A 69 4.19 6.38 17.36
CA MET A 69 2.83 6.33 17.93
C MET A 69 2.59 5.06 18.76
N ILE A 70 3.15 3.92 18.35
CA ILE A 70 3.04 2.64 19.06
C ILE A 70 3.96 2.62 20.31
N SER A 71 5.21 3.05 20.22
CA SER A 71 6.19 3.03 21.32
C SER A 71 5.74 3.89 22.52
N LYS A 72 5.09 5.04 22.25
CA LYS A 72 4.42 5.86 23.28
C LYS A 72 3.27 5.15 24.02
N LYS A 73 2.81 4.01 23.51
CA LYS A 73 1.74 3.18 24.09
C LYS A 73 2.27 2.09 25.01
N ASP A 74 3.43 1.49 24.72
CA ASP A 74 4.00 0.45 25.59
C ASP A 74 4.39 1.00 26.97
N THR A 75 4.75 2.28 27.05
CA THR A 75 4.93 3.02 28.32
C THR A 75 3.62 3.29 29.08
N ARG A 76 2.46 3.06 28.47
CA ARG A 76 1.12 3.22 29.07
C ARG A 76 0.38 1.89 29.24
N ARG A 77 1.10 0.75 29.33
CA ARG A 77 0.53 -0.55 29.72
C ARG A 77 0.14 -0.55 31.20
N GLY A 78 -0.89 0.19 31.51
CA GLY A 78 -1.55 0.23 32.80
C GLY A 78 -2.89 0.90 32.59
N THR A 79 -3.95 0.10 32.50
CA THR A 79 -5.38 0.45 32.43
C THR A 79 -6.03 0.64 31.04
N SER A 80 -7.05 -0.21 30.82
CA SER A 80 -8.10 -0.24 29.79
C SER A 80 -7.81 -0.85 28.40
N ASP A 81 -8.50 -1.97 28.16
CA ASP A 81 -8.58 -2.82 26.98
C ASP A 81 -9.42 -2.20 25.84
N LEU A 82 -9.13 -0.96 25.47
CA LEU A 82 -9.75 -0.33 24.30
C LEU A 82 -8.70 -0.23 23.20
N LYS A 83 -8.77 -1.13 22.20
CA LYS A 83 -8.06 -0.94 20.92
C LYS A 83 -8.46 0.43 20.36
N LEU A 84 -7.57 1.42 20.53
CA LEU A 84 -7.74 2.78 20.03
C LEU A 84 -8.14 2.70 18.56
N ASP A 85 -9.26 3.34 18.24
CA ASP A 85 -9.69 3.45 16.86
C ASP A 85 -8.90 4.52 16.13
N ILE A 86 -7.76 4.13 15.56
CA ILE A 86 -6.96 5.05 14.73
C ILE A 86 -7.77 5.61 13.54
N GLY A 87 -8.89 4.98 13.17
CA GLY A 87 -9.71 5.39 12.04
C GLY A 87 -9.09 4.99 10.71
N ILE A 88 -9.89 4.98 9.64
CA ILE A 88 -9.41 4.52 8.33
C ILE A 88 -8.37 5.47 7.71
N ASN A 89 -8.40 6.75 8.09
CA ASN A 89 -7.45 7.74 7.60
C ASN A 89 -6.05 7.57 8.20
N ALA A 90 -5.94 7.26 9.49
CA ALA A 90 -4.64 6.94 10.08
C ALA A 90 -4.08 5.62 9.52
N ALA A 91 -4.94 4.63 9.29
CA ALA A 91 -4.55 3.40 8.58
C ALA A 91 -3.95 3.70 7.19
N ASN A 92 -4.55 4.65 6.45
CA ASN A 92 -4.01 5.09 5.16
C ASN A 92 -2.71 5.88 5.28
N MET A 93 -2.56 6.68 6.34
CA MET A 93 -1.28 7.33 6.65
C MET A 93 -0.17 6.27 6.79
N HIS A 94 -0.42 5.23 7.57
CA HIS A 94 0.56 4.16 7.76
C HIS A 94 0.82 3.34 6.49
N ALA A 95 -0.23 3.03 5.73
CA ALA A 95 -0.07 2.40 4.42
C ALA A 95 0.74 3.25 3.44
N SER A 96 0.60 4.59 3.50
CA SER A 96 1.39 5.50 2.68
C SER A 96 2.88 5.47 3.04
N GLU A 97 3.22 5.42 4.33
CA GLU A 97 4.63 5.33 4.79
C GLU A 97 5.26 4.01 4.33
N LEU A 98 4.54 2.89 4.52
CA LEU A 98 4.98 1.58 4.07
C LEU A 98 5.16 1.54 2.53
N TRP A 99 4.24 2.17 1.80
CA TRP A 99 4.33 2.33 0.35
C TRP A 99 5.57 3.10 -0.06
N ALA A 100 5.85 4.23 0.60
CA ALA A 100 7.03 5.05 0.31
C ALA A 100 8.33 4.25 0.53
N LEU A 101 8.42 3.45 1.60
CA LEU A 101 9.56 2.56 1.84
C LEU A 101 9.71 1.52 0.72
N ALA A 102 8.61 0.91 0.27
CA ALA A 102 8.62 -0.06 -0.83
C ALA A 102 9.04 0.57 -2.16
N CYS A 103 8.54 1.78 -2.47
CA CYS A 103 8.96 2.55 -3.65
C CYS A 103 10.45 2.89 -3.59
N LYS A 104 10.93 3.38 -2.43
CA LYS A 104 12.36 3.65 -2.22
C LYS A 104 13.18 2.37 -2.44
N TYR A 105 12.66 1.21 -2.02
CA TYR A 105 13.35 -0.07 -2.19
C TYR A 105 13.43 -0.47 -3.67
N ALA A 106 12.40 -0.19 -4.46
CA ALA A 106 12.43 -0.42 -5.89
C ALA A 106 13.42 0.49 -6.62
N MET A 107 13.58 1.74 -6.16
CA MET A 107 14.51 2.72 -6.74
C MET A 107 15.98 2.41 -6.38
N ASP A 108 16.24 2.03 -5.12
CA ASP A 108 17.58 1.77 -4.58
C ASP A 108 18.02 0.31 -4.79
N TYR A 109 17.84 -0.21 -6.00
CA TYR A 109 18.08 -1.64 -6.32
C TYR A 109 19.56 -2.08 -6.23
N ARG A 110 20.49 -1.13 -6.11
CA ARG A 110 21.96 -1.39 -6.06
C ARG A 110 22.59 -1.28 -4.67
N ILE A 111 21.86 -0.80 -3.66
CA ILE A 111 22.47 -0.24 -2.44
C ILE A 111 22.49 -1.23 -1.26
N ASP A 112 21.79 -2.36 -1.34
CA ASP A 112 21.76 -3.28 -0.20
C ASP A 112 22.97 -4.24 -0.23
N ALA A 113 23.90 -4.05 0.71
CA ALA A 113 25.03 -4.96 0.92
C ALA A 113 24.55 -6.32 1.48
N ASN A 114 23.40 -6.35 2.14
CA ASN A 114 22.85 -7.54 2.75
C ASN A 114 21.98 -8.32 1.76
N PRO A 115 21.93 -9.66 1.85
CA PRO A 115 20.95 -10.44 1.11
C PRO A 115 19.52 -10.16 1.62
N PRO A 116 18.48 -10.34 0.79
CA PRO A 116 17.09 -10.03 1.18
C PRO A 116 16.56 -10.76 2.43
N TRP A 117 17.11 -11.94 2.75
CA TRP A 117 16.73 -12.70 3.96
C TRP A 117 17.49 -12.25 5.22
N HIS A 118 18.41 -11.29 5.11
CA HIS A 118 19.06 -10.73 6.28
C HIS A 118 18.09 -9.83 7.05
N PRO A 119 18.02 -9.90 8.40
CA PRO A 119 17.08 -9.11 9.18
C PRO A 119 17.23 -7.59 9.00
N GLN A 120 18.45 -7.12 8.77
CA GLN A 120 18.76 -5.70 8.55
C GLN A 120 18.81 -5.29 7.07
N SER A 121 18.43 -6.19 6.15
CA SER A 121 18.23 -5.78 4.75
C SER A 121 16.99 -4.89 4.65
N HIS A 122 16.94 -4.03 3.63
CA HIS A 122 15.75 -3.24 3.36
C HIS A 122 14.51 -4.12 3.11
N TYR A 123 14.71 -5.29 2.49
CA TYR A 123 13.65 -6.28 2.32
C TYR A 123 13.11 -6.75 3.68
N GLY A 124 14.00 -7.22 4.56
CA GLY A 124 13.64 -7.70 5.90
C GLY A 124 12.94 -6.65 6.74
N MET A 125 13.43 -5.42 6.73
CA MET A 125 12.81 -4.29 7.43
C MET A 125 11.41 -3.96 6.90
N ILE A 126 11.21 -3.91 5.59
CA ILE A 126 9.89 -3.63 5.01
C ILE A 126 8.92 -4.78 5.30
N THR A 127 9.36 -6.04 5.24
CA THR A 127 8.53 -7.19 5.60
C THR A 127 8.14 -7.17 7.09
N TYR A 128 9.05 -6.78 7.97
CA TYR A 128 8.75 -6.53 9.38
C TYR A 128 7.67 -5.46 9.51
N TRP A 129 7.85 -4.28 8.89
CA TRP A 129 6.87 -3.19 8.96
C TRP A 129 5.51 -3.55 8.37
N HIS A 130 5.48 -4.33 7.30
CA HIS A 130 4.25 -4.83 6.69
C HIS A 130 3.46 -5.73 7.64
N THR A 131 4.16 -6.62 8.36
CA THR A 131 3.59 -7.52 9.37
C THR A 131 3.13 -6.76 10.62
N GLU A 132 3.97 -5.86 11.14
CA GLU A 132 3.64 -5.03 12.29
C GLU A 132 2.42 -4.16 12.03
N HIS A 133 2.33 -3.58 10.83
CA HIS A 133 1.17 -2.85 10.38
C HIS A 133 -0.09 -3.73 10.47
N GLU A 134 -0.06 -4.94 9.91
CA GLU A 134 -1.20 -5.86 9.98
C GLU A 134 -1.60 -6.21 11.43
N SER A 135 -0.62 -6.44 12.31
CA SER A 135 -0.85 -6.79 13.72
C SER A 135 -1.65 -5.72 14.46
N CYS A 136 -1.35 -4.45 14.16
CA CYS A 136 -1.92 -3.29 14.81
C CYS A 136 -3.22 -2.82 14.17
N MET A 137 -3.53 -3.29 12.95
CA MET A 137 -4.75 -2.89 12.24
C MET A 137 -6.03 -3.41 12.89
N PRO A 138 -7.00 -2.54 13.22
CA PRO A 138 -8.31 -2.93 13.74
C PRO A 138 -9.03 -3.94 12.83
N LEU A 139 -9.64 -4.97 13.42
CA LEU A 139 -10.30 -6.06 12.69
C LEU A 139 -11.29 -5.57 11.64
N ARG A 140 -12.10 -4.56 11.97
CA ARG A 140 -13.12 -3.98 11.09
C ARG A 140 -12.60 -3.39 9.77
N PHE A 141 -11.30 -3.11 9.67
CA PHE A 141 -10.67 -2.65 8.44
C PHE A 141 -10.06 -3.80 7.63
N ARG A 142 -9.92 -4.98 8.22
CA ARG A 142 -9.40 -6.15 7.52
C ARG A 142 -10.46 -6.71 6.58
N LEU A 143 -10.01 -7.30 5.47
CA LEU A 143 -10.90 -7.79 4.42
C LEU A 143 -11.95 -8.79 4.91
N HIS A 144 -11.55 -9.77 5.73
CA HIS A 144 -12.47 -10.82 6.21
C HIS A 144 -13.62 -10.31 7.09
N ALA A 145 -13.44 -9.15 7.74
CA ALA A 145 -14.49 -8.51 8.53
C ALA A 145 -15.22 -7.41 7.74
N SER A 146 -14.80 -7.15 6.50
CA SER A 146 -15.38 -6.13 5.65
C SER A 146 -16.69 -6.63 5.03
N ARG A 147 -17.68 -5.76 5.06
CA ARG A 147 -18.98 -5.98 4.42
C ARG A 147 -19.07 -5.32 3.05
N PHE A 148 -17.95 -4.95 2.42
CA PHE A 148 -17.94 -4.23 1.13
C PHE A 148 -18.85 -4.88 0.08
N GLN A 149 -18.83 -6.20 0.00
CA GLN A 149 -19.65 -6.97 -0.94
C GLN A 149 -21.15 -6.97 -0.61
N ASP A 150 -21.54 -6.67 0.63
CA ASP A 150 -22.94 -6.68 1.06
C ASP A 150 -23.69 -5.40 0.65
N TYR A 151 -22.95 -4.31 0.39
CA TYR A 151 -23.55 -3.02 0.05
C TYR A 151 -23.93 -2.93 -1.44
N SER A 152 -25.00 -2.20 -1.71
CA SER A 152 -25.38 -1.84 -3.08
C SER A 152 -24.39 -0.84 -3.68
N SER A 153 -24.34 -0.74 -5.02
CA SER A 153 -23.52 0.25 -5.72
C SER A 153 -23.82 1.69 -5.26
N SER A 154 -25.10 2.01 -5.05
CA SER A 154 -25.53 3.34 -4.57
C SER A 154 -25.06 3.62 -3.15
N ASP A 155 -25.13 2.62 -2.26
CA ASP A 155 -24.66 2.80 -0.87
C ASP A 155 -23.15 2.95 -0.81
N LEU A 156 -22.40 2.16 -1.58
CA LEU A 156 -20.95 2.29 -1.66
C LEU A 156 -20.54 3.69 -2.13
N GLN A 157 -21.24 4.24 -3.13
CA GLN A 157 -20.99 5.61 -3.60
C GLN A 157 -21.42 6.67 -2.58
N LYS A 158 -22.54 6.47 -1.88
CA LYS A 158 -23.00 7.34 -0.79
C LYS A 158 -21.99 7.41 0.36
N TYR A 159 -21.37 6.29 0.71
CA TYR A 159 -20.36 6.16 1.77
C TYR A 159 -18.93 6.06 1.22
N ARG A 160 -18.68 6.69 0.07
CA ARG A 160 -17.38 6.67 -0.62
C ARG A 160 -16.24 7.24 0.22
N ASN A 161 -16.55 8.17 1.12
CA ASN A 161 -15.59 8.71 2.07
C ASN A 161 -14.99 7.62 2.98
N TYR A 162 -15.66 6.49 3.18
CA TYR A 162 -15.16 5.36 3.96
C TYR A 162 -14.58 4.29 3.04
N TRP A 163 -15.37 3.89 2.04
CA TRP A 163 -15.01 2.79 1.15
C TRP A 163 -13.85 3.12 0.20
N GLY A 164 -13.68 4.38 -0.16
CA GLY A 164 -12.51 4.85 -0.91
C GLY A 164 -11.22 4.65 -0.12
N PRO A 165 -11.08 5.27 1.07
CA PRO A 165 -9.98 5.02 1.99
C PRO A 165 -9.75 3.55 2.32
N TRP A 166 -10.81 2.77 2.53
CA TRP A 166 -10.69 1.35 2.79
C TRP A 166 -10.13 0.56 1.60
N LEU A 167 -10.63 0.79 0.38
CA LEU A 167 -10.09 0.16 -0.83
C LEU A 167 -8.64 0.57 -1.07
N PHE A 168 -8.32 1.84 -0.85
CA PHE A 168 -6.95 2.34 -0.93
C PHE A 168 -6.02 1.55 -0.01
N PHE A 169 -6.40 1.45 1.28
CA PHE A 169 -5.66 0.67 2.26
C PHE A 169 -5.41 -0.77 1.78
N GLN A 170 -6.48 -1.49 1.36
CA GLN A 170 -6.34 -2.87 0.92
C GLN A 170 -5.36 -3.01 -0.25
N ILE A 171 -5.55 -2.22 -1.31
CA ILE A 171 -4.77 -2.35 -2.55
C ILE A 171 -3.30 -1.98 -2.29
N VAL A 172 -3.03 -0.89 -1.57
CA VAL A 172 -1.65 -0.49 -1.25
C VAL A 172 -0.96 -1.52 -0.37
N TRP A 173 -1.65 -2.05 0.66
CA TRP A 173 -1.09 -3.06 1.54
C TRP A 173 -0.73 -4.36 0.80
N HIS A 174 -1.56 -4.78 -0.17
CA HIS A 174 -1.23 -5.92 -1.03
C HIS A 174 -0.19 -5.59 -2.12
N ALA A 175 -0.05 -4.33 -2.52
CA ALA A 175 0.93 -3.94 -3.54
C ALA A 175 2.38 -3.97 -3.01
N VAL A 176 2.58 -3.74 -1.71
CA VAL A 176 3.91 -3.73 -1.08
C VAL A 176 4.66 -5.07 -1.26
N PRO A 177 4.11 -6.24 -0.88
CA PRO A 177 4.77 -7.53 -1.13
C PRO A 177 4.97 -7.84 -2.62
N CYS A 178 4.05 -7.40 -3.49
CA CYS A 178 4.20 -7.53 -4.94
C CYS A 178 5.41 -6.77 -5.46
N LEU A 179 5.63 -5.55 -4.98
CA LEU A 179 6.79 -4.74 -5.37
C LEU A 179 8.09 -5.34 -4.83
N LEU A 180 8.12 -5.77 -3.57
CA LEU A 180 9.29 -6.38 -2.95
C LEU A 180 9.76 -7.64 -3.68
N ASN A 181 8.80 -8.49 -4.08
CA ASN A 181 9.04 -9.77 -4.72
C ASN A 181 8.90 -9.72 -6.25
N HIS A 182 8.80 -8.52 -6.84
CA HIS A 182 8.63 -8.36 -8.28
C HIS A 182 9.77 -9.10 -9.01
N PRO A 183 9.50 -10.01 -9.96
CA PRO A 183 10.52 -10.94 -10.47
C PRO A 183 11.75 -10.24 -11.05
N PHE A 184 11.55 -9.11 -11.75
CA PHE A 184 12.65 -8.27 -12.22
C PHE A 184 13.54 -7.73 -11.08
N LEU A 185 12.95 -7.03 -10.09
CA LEU A 185 13.70 -6.43 -8.98
C LEU A 185 14.41 -7.49 -8.14
N LEU A 186 13.70 -8.58 -7.84
CA LEU A 186 14.25 -9.66 -7.04
C LEU A 186 15.41 -10.36 -7.77
N SER A 187 15.28 -10.63 -9.07
CA SER A 187 16.36 -11.21 -9.89
C SER A 187 17.62 -10.34 -9.91
N MET A 188 17.46 -9.01 -9.98
CA MET A 188 18.58 -8.08 -9.93
C MET A 188 19.33 -8.16 -8.61
N ARG A 189 18.60 -8.13 -7.48
CA ARG A 189 19.22 -8.20 -6.13
C ARG A 189 19.88 -9.54 -5.87
N LEU A 190 19.24 -10.62 -6.29
CA LEU A 190 19.74 -11.99 -6.10
C LEU A 190 20.97 -12.33 -6.95
N ARG A 191 21.31 -11.49 -7.95
CA ARG A 191 22.48 -11.70 -8.81
C ARG A 191 23.78 -11.87 -8.02
N ASN A 192 23.94 -11.15 -6.91
CA ASN A 192 25.14 -11.20 -6.07
C ASN A 192 25.14 -12.36 -5.06
N PHE A 193 24.01 -13.05 -4.89
CA PHE A 193 23.81 -14.08 -3.86
C PHE A 193 23.46 -15.45 -4.44
N ARG A 194 23.72 -15.69 -5.73
CA ARG A 194 23.34 -16.92 -6.44
C ARG A 194 23.78 -18.22 -5.77
N ARG A 195 24.92 -18.22 -5.07
CA ARG A 195 25.50 -19.41 -4.43
C ARG A 195 24.96 -19.69 -3.03
N THR A 196 24.37 -18.71 -2.37
CA THR A 196 23.95 -18.78 -0.96
C THR A 196 22.44 -18.66 -0.79
N MET A 197 21.70 -18.67 -1.90
CA MET A 197 20.27 -18.41 -1.92
C MET A 197 19.46 -19.53 -1.27
N PRO A 198 18.74 -19.26 -0.17
CA PRO A 198 17.88 -20.25 0.45
C PRO A 198 16.70 -20.58 -0.48
N GLN A 199 16.45 -21.87 -0.72
CA GLN A 199 15.30 -22.31 -1.51
C GLN A 199 13.97 -21.95 -0.84
N THR A 200 13.95 -21.94 0.50
CA THR A 200 12.80 -21.50 1.29
C THR A 200 12.46 -20.03 1.05
N PHE A 201 13.47 -19.17 0.90
CA PHE A 201 13.28 -17.76 0.57
C PHE A 201 12.62 -17.60 -0.81
N LEU A 202 13.17 -18.26 -1.84
CA LEU A 202 12.61 -18.22 -3.20
C LEU A 202 11.15 -18.68 -3.24
N ARG A 203 10.87 -19.82 -2.60
CA ARG A 203 9.51 -20.36 -2.53
C ARG A 203 8.56 -19.39 -1.84
N ASN A 204 8.95 -18.84 -0.69
CA ASN A 204 8.14 -17.87 0.03
C ASN A 204 7.92 -16.59 -0.79
N SER A 205 8.95 -16.05 -1.44
CA SER A 205 8.83 -14.89 -2.33
C SER A 205 7.79 -15.11 -3.44
N PHE A 206 7.81 -16.29 -4.07
CA PHE A 206 6.85 -16.63 -5.12
C PHE A 206 5.42 -16.82 -4.56
N GLU A 207 5.26 -17.46 -3.41
CA GLU A 207 3.97 -17.64 -2.75
C GLU A 207 3.36 -16.29 -2.34
N GLN A 208 4.15 -15.40 -1.75
CA GLN A 208 3.74 -14.03 -1.42
C GLN A 208 3.33 -13.25 -2.67
N LEU A 209 4.16 -13.29 -3.72
CA LEU A 209 3.86 -12.63 -4.99
C LEU A 209 2.52 -13.10 -5.58
N THR A 210 2.28 -14.42 -5.60
CA THR A 210 1.07 -15.02 -6.15
C THR A 210 -0.17 -14.68 -5.31
N LEU A 211 -0.05 -14.76 -3.99
CA LEU A 211 -1.13 -14.43 -3.06
C LEU A 211 -1.57 -12.97 -3.18
N HIS A 212 -0.61 -12.05 -3.09
CA HIS A 212 -0.91 -10.62 -3.05
C HIS A 212 -1.36 -10.06 -4.41
N SER A 213 -0.79 -10.54 -5.52
CA SER A 213 -1.26 -10.17 -6.86
C SER A 213 -2.68 -10.67 -7.14
N GLY A 214 -3.00 -11.89 -6.67
CA GLY A 214 -4.35 -12.45 -6.75
C GLY A 214 -5.40 -11.62 -6.00
N TRP A 215 -5.07 -11.13 -4.80
CA TRP A 215 -5.95 -10.23 -4.05
C TRP A 215 -6.19 -8.91 -4.77
N ILE A 216 -5.16 -8.31 -5.38
CA ILE A 216 -5.35 -7.08 -6.15
C ILE A 216 -6.32 -7.31 -7.31
N VAL A 217 -6.16 -8.40 -8.08
CA VAL A 217 -7.10 -8.75 -9.16
C VAL A 217 -8.52 -8.98 -8.62
N HIS A 218 -8.66 -9.63 -7.48
CA HIS A 218 -9.96 -9.79 -6.82
C HIS A 218 -10.61 -8.44 -6.47
N PHE A 219 -9.84 -7.47 -5.98
CA PHE A 219 -10.36 -6.12 -5.76
C PHE A 219 -10.78 -5.42 -7.06
N LEU A 220 -10.09 -5.66 -8.18
CA LEU A 220 -10.52 -5.13 -9.48
C LEU A 220 -11.88 -5.70 -9.89
N ASP A 221 -12.08 -7.00 -9.72
CA ASP A 221 -13.36 -7.66 -10.00
C ASP A 221 -14.48 -7.10 -9.10
N LEU A 222 -14.20 -6.92 -7.80
CA LEU A 222 -15.16 -6.35 -6.84
C LEU A 222 -15.56 -4.92 -7.22
N VAL A 223 -14.59 -4.08 -7.56
CA VAL A 223 -14.80 -2.68 -7.93
C VAL A 223 -15.59 -2.58 -9.23
N GLU A 224 -15.27 -3.42 -10.22
CA GLU A 224 -16.00 -3.51 -11.49
C GLU A 224 -17.44 -3.99 -11.27
N HIS A 225 -17.63 -5.08 -10.52
CA HIS A 225 -18.95 -5.65 -10.21
C HIS A 225 -19.83 -4.65 -9.44
N LYS A 226 -19.26 -3.94 -8.46
CA LYS A 226 -19.97 -2.92 -7.68
C LYS A 226 -20.10 -1.58 -8.40
N ARG A 227 -19.52 -1.42 -9.60
CA ARG A 227 -19.45 -0.14 -10.31
C ARG A 227 -18.93 0.98 -9.39
N PHE A 228 -18.01 0.62 -8.50
CA PHE A 228 -17.36 1.59 -7.64
C PHE A 228 -16.28 2.27 -8.45
N GLU A 229 -16.32 3.60 -8.50
CA GLU A 229 -15.34 4.32 -9.29
C GLU A 229 -14.02 4.42 -8.51
N ILE A 230 -12.86 4.27 -9.16
CA ILE A 230 -11.57 4.58 -8.53
C ILE A 230 -10.99 5.82 -9.20
N SER A 231 -10.57 6.78 -8.38
CA SER A 231 -10.07 8.07 -8.85
C SER A 231 -8.60 8.29 -8.52
N ASP A 232 -8.03 7.56 -7.56
CA ASP A 232 -6.68 7.77 -7.08
C ASP A 232 -5.63 7.15 -8.04
N PRO A 233 -4.69 7.93 -8.61
CA PRO A 233 -3.69 7.44 -9.54
C PRO A 233 -2.68 6.46 -8.92
N THR A 234 -2.46 6.50 -7.60
CA THR A 234 -1.56 5.57 -6.89
C THR A 234 -2.06 4.14 -7.01
N LEU A 235 -3.37 3.92 -7.02
CA LEU A 235 -3.95 2.60 -7.27
C LEU A 235 -3.70 2.12 -8.69
N GLY A 236 -3.65 3.04 -9.66
CA GLY A 236 -3.17 2.75 -11.01
C GLY A 236 -1.73 2.26 -11.02
N HIS A 237 -0.85 2.90 -10.25
CA HIS A 237 0.55 2.44 -10.14
C HIS A 237 0.66 1.04 -9.51
N CYS A 238 -0.11 0.78 -8.44
CA CYS A 238 -0.20 -0.55 -7.81
C CYS A 238 -0.63 -1.63 -8.82
N VAL A 239 -1.66 -1.35 -9.61
CA VAL A 239 -2.17 -2.28 -10.63
C VAL A 239 -1.19 -2.44 -11.79
N ALA A 240 -0.43 -1.41 -12.15
CA ALA A 240 0.61 -1.52 -13.17
C ALA A 240 1.74 -2.48 -12.75
N ILE A 241 2.15 -2.44 -11.47
CA ILE A 241 3.13 -3.40 -10.92
C ILE A 241 2.59 -4.83 -10.99
N VAL A 242 1.32 -5.04 -10.66
CA VAL A 242 0.69 -6.36 -10.78
C VAL A 242 0.54 -6.80 -12.24
N ALA A 243 0.25 -5.88 -13.15
CA ALA A 243 0.20 -6.17 -14.57
C ALA A 243 1.57 -6.66 -15.09
N THR A 244 2.68 -6.05 -14.69
CA THR A 244 4.02 -6.51 -15.11
C THR A 244 4.37 -7.88 -14.53
N ILE A 245 3.92 -8.18 -13.32
CA ILE A 245 4.05 -9.53 -12.73
C ILE A 245 3.29 -10.57 -13.56
N TYR A 246 2.02 -10.29 -13.87
CA TYR A 246 1.22 -11.22 -14.68
C TYR A 246 1.73 -11.36 -16.12
N LEU A 247 2.29 -10.30 -16.70
CA LEU A 247 2.98 -10.38 -17.98
C LEU A 247 4.14 -11.36 -17.91
N GLN A 248 4.99 -11.29 -16.88
CA GLN A 248 6.08 -12.25 -16.70
C GLN A 248 5.57 -13.68 -16.49
N HIS A 249 4.53 -13.87 -15.67
CA HIS A 249 3.91 -15.17 -15.46
C HIS A 249 3.22 -15.74 -16.71
N SER A 250 2.79 -14.92 -17.67
CA SER A 250 2.20 -15.43 -18.92
C SER A 250 3.22 -16.11 -19.86
N PHE A 251 4.51 -15.98 -19.60
CA PHE A 251 5.57 -16.62 -20.41
C PHE A 251 6.14 -17.90 -19.78
N THR A 252 5.52 -18.44 -18.73
CA THR A 252 5.95 -19.70 -18.10
C THR A 252 5.49 -20.93 -18.90
N GLU A 253 6.20 -22.04 -18.78
CA GLU A 253 5.91 -23.31 -19.48
C GLU A 253 4.61 -23.98 -19.03
N ASP A 254 4.20 -23.81 -17.78
CA ASP A 254 2.91 -24.31 -17.29
C ASP A 254 1.76 -23.55 -17.96
N GLU A 255 1.08 -24.20 -18.91
CA GLU A 255 0.00 -23.63 -19.71
C GLU A 255 -1.19 -23.19 -18.85
N ALA A 256 -1.55 -23.96 -17.81
CA ALA A 256 -2.68 -23.64 -16.95
C ALA A 256 -2.38 -22.38 -16.11
N PHE A 257 -1.15 -22.31 -15.59
CA PHE A 257 -0.69 -21.13 -14.86
C PHE A 257 -0.55 -19.91 -15.76
N SER A 258 0.06 -20.06 -16.95
CA SER A 258 0.21 -19.00 -17.95
C SER A 258 -1.15 -18.43 -18.38
N LYS A 259 -2.13 -19.29 -18.68
CA LYS A 259 -3.48 -18.87 -19.05
C LYS A 259 -4.16 -18.08 -17.93
N LYS A 260 -4.03 -18.52 -16.68
CA LYS A 260 -4.55 -17.78 -15.52
C LYS A 260 -3.86 -16.41 -15.38
N ALA A 261 -2.55 -16.35 -15.63
CA ALA A 261 -1.80 -15.11 -15.61
C ALA A 261 -2.24 -14.14 -16.71
N GLN A 262 -2.50 -14.63 -17.92
CA GLN A 262 -3.03 -13.83 -19.02
C GLN A 262 -4.39 -13.22 -18.68
N MET A 263 -5.30 -13.99 -18.07
CA MET A 263 -6.59 -13.48 -17.60
C MET A 263 -6.43 -12.38 -16.54
N GLY A 264 -5.47 -12.55 -15.61
CA GLY A 264 -5.13 -11.53 -14.62
C GLY A 264 -4.58 -10.25 -15.28
N LEU A 265 -3.66 -10.40 -16.24
CA LEU A 265 -3.09 -9.30 -17.02
C LEU A 265 -4.16 -8.50 -17.74
N GLU A 266 -5.12 -9.17 -18.40
CA GLU A 266 -6.22 -8.51 -19.10
C GLU A 266 -7.10 -7.68 -18.16
N LYS A 267 -7.40 -8.19 -16.95
CA LYS A 267 -8.13 -7.44 -15.93
C LYS A 267 -7.38 -6.18 -15.53
N CYS A 268 -6.07 -6.29 -15.28
CA CYS A 268 -5.23 -5.13 -14.95
C CYS A 268 -5.22 -4.10 -16.09
N ILE A 269 -5.03 -4.54 -17.33
CA ILE A 269 -5.01 -3.64 -18.51
C ILE A 269 -6.35 -2.92 -18.65
N ARG A 270 -7.48 -3.64 -18.59
CA ARG A 270 -8.82 -3.02 -18.70
C ARG A 270 -9.03 -1.97 -17.61
N PHE A 271 -8.62 -2.25 -16.39
CA PHE A 271 -8.69 -1.28 -15.30
C PHE A 271 -7.84 -0.03 -15.57
N LEU A 272 -6.58 -0.21 -16.00
CA LEU A 272 -5.68 0.91 -16.28
C LEU A 272 -6.15 1.75 -17.48
N GLN A 273 -6.73 1.14 -18.52
CA GLN A 273 -7.35 1.86 -19.65
C GLN A 273 -8.49 2.76 -19.17
N LYS A 274 -9.37 2.24 -18.30
CA LYS A 274 -10.45 3.05 -17.71
C LYS A 274 -9.89 4.23 -16.90
N MET A 275 -8.83 4.00 -16.11
CA MET A 275 -8.16 5.07 -15.36
C MET A 275 -7.45 6.08 -16.25
N ALA A 276 -6.92 5.67 -17.40
CA ALA A 276 -6.19 6.54 -18.32
C ALA A 276 -7.05 7.69 -18.88
N HIS A 277 -8.37 7.51 -18.95
CA HIS A 277 -9.30 8.60 -19.30
C HIS A 277 -9.24 9.78 -18.34
N ARG A 278 -8.96 9.52 -17.05
CA ARG A 278 -8.79 10.55 -16.02
C ARG A 278 -7.33 10.96 -15.87
N TRP A 279 -6.40 10.02 -16.03
CA TRP A 279 -4.98 10.20 -15.77
C TRP A 279 -4.13 9.89 -17.01
N PRO A 280 -3.82 10.89 -17.85
CA PRO A 280 -3.11 10.68 -19.11
C PRO A 280 -1.75 9.96 -18.97
N HIS A 281 -1.07 10.15 -17.85
CA HIS A 281 0.21 9.48 -17.57
C HIS A 281 0.07 7.96 -17.41
N ILE A 282 -1.07 7.46 -16.93
CA ILE A 282 -1.39 6.02 -16.89
C ILE A 282 -1.60 5.50 -18.32
N GLY A 283 -2.23 6.29 -19.19
CA GLY A 283 -2.41 5.91 -20.60
C GLY A 283 -1.09 5.55 -21.29
N ARG A 284 -0.02 6.31 -21.04
CA ARG A 284 1.32 6.02 -21.56
C ARG A 284 1.87 4.66 -21.11
N GLN A 285 1.51 4.20 -19.91
CA GLN A 285 1.95 2.90 -19.39
C GLN A 285 1.24 1.72 -20.08
N VAL A 286 0.01 1.93 -20.55
CA VAL A 286 -0.81 0.87 -21.16
C VAL A 286 -0.66 0.80 -22.69
N SER A 287 -0.41 1.94 -23.35
CA SER A 287 -0.33 2.04 -24.82
C SER A 287 0.88 1.34 -25.45
N TYR A 288 1.83 0.80 -24.68
CA TYR A 288 2.94 0.02 -25.24
C TYR A 288 2.52 -1.28 -25.93
N LYS A 289 1.26 -1.73 -25.78
CA LYS A 289 0.70 -2.91 -26.45
C LYS A 289 0.08 -2.67 -27.83
N SER A 290 0.15 -1.46 -28.38
CA SER A 290 -0.51 -1.10 -29.65
C SER A 290 0.46 -0.81 -30.81
N ARG A 291 1.73 -1.19 -30.68
CA ARG A 291 2.73 -1.11 -31.74
C ARG A 291 3.24 -2.51 -32.07
N ASP A 292 2.38 -3.31 -32.67
CA ASP A 292 2.73 -4.46 -33.52
C ASP A 292 1.74 -4.47 -34.70
#